data_AF-A0A9D6RXT5-F1
#
_entry.id   AF-A0A9D6RXT5-F1
#
_cell.length_a   1.000
_cell.length_b   1.000
_cell.length_c   1.000
_cell.angle_alpha   90.00
_cell.angle_beta   90.00
_cell.angle_gamma   90.00
#
_symmetry.space_group_name_H-M   'P 1'
#
loop_
_entity.id
_entity.type
_entity.pdbx_description
1 polymer ?
#
loop_
_entity_poly.entity_id
_entity_poly.type
_entity_poly.pdbx_seq_one_letter_code
_entity_poly.pdbx_strand_id
1 'polypeptide(L)'
;MNELFRRAAGWTSAVAGSPLAFLAAVAIVIVWWWSGPRFHYSDTWQLFINTGTTIGTFLMVFLIQNTQNRDAKAIQLKLDELIRSTKGARASFVNMEELGDDELKALQGEFETLRKKHASQMLNALHAHIVVERHRRGLLGPLDDAVKGALAELAKLGQAKK
;
A
#
# COMPACT_ATOMS: atom_id res chain seq x y z
N MET A 1 25.97 -18.53 9.21
CA MET A 1 24.91 -18.26 10.21
C MET A 1 23.51 -18.02 9.61
N ASN A 2 23.38 -17.59 8.34
CA ASN A 2 22.07 -17.26 7.75
C ASN A 2 21.17 -18.46 7.43
N GLU A 3 21.72 -19.62 7.07
CA GLU A 3 20.90 -20.77 6.63
C GLU A 3 20.20 -21.50 7.79
N LEU A 4 20.86 -21.63 8.95
CA LEU A 4 20.28 -22.24 10.16
C LEU A 4 19.18 -21.36 10.75
N PHE A 5 19.41 -20.04 10.85
CA PHE A 5 18.38 -19.10 11.27
C PHE A 5 17.20 -19.10 10.29
N ARG A 6 17.45 -19.12 8.99
CA ARG A 6 16.39 -19.15 7.97
C ARG A 6 15.58 -20.45 7.99
N ARG A 7 16.22 -21.60 8.21
CA ARG A 7 15.55 -22.90 8.38
C ARG A 7 14.77 -22.98 9.69
N ALA A 8 15.36 -22.51 10.79
CA ALA A 8 14.67 -22.45 12.08
C ALA A 8 13.47 -21.50 12.01
N ALA A 9 13.64 -20.28 11.49
CA ALA A 9 12.55 -19.32 11.32
C ALA A 9 11.45 -19.85 10.38
N GLY A 10 11.83 -20.50 9.27
CA GLY A 10 10.89 -21.11 8.34
C GLY A 10 10.10 -22.28 8.96
N TRP A 11 10.78 -23.15 9.70
CA TRP A 11 10.16 -24.27 10.40
C TRP A 11 9.27 -23.80 11.55
N THR A 12 9.76 -22.89 12.39
CA THR A 12 9.00 -22.33 13.51
C THR A 12 7.78 -21.55 13.03
N SER A 13 7.89 -20.78 11.94
CA SER A 13 6.73 -20.06 11.38
C SER A 13 5.70 -21.01 10.76
N ALA A 14 6.15 -22.06 10.05
CA ALA A 14 5.26 -23.09 9.49
C ALA A 14 4.57 -23.93 10.58
N VAL A 15 5.29 -24.27 11.65
CA VAL A 15 4.75 -25.02 12.78
C VAL A 15 3.79 -24.13 13.57
N ALA A 16 4.20 -22.92 13.98
CA ALA A 16 3.37 -22.01 14.78
C ALA A 16 2.07 -21.58 14.07
N GLY A 17 2.08 -21.48 12.73
CA GLY A 17 0.89 -21.20 11.93
C GLY A 17 0.02 -22.43 11.59
N SER A 18 0.44 -23.65 11.95
CA SER A 18 -0.28 -24.86 11.59
C SER A 18 -1.47 -25.13 12.52
N PRO A 19 -2.59 -25.70 12.01
CA PRO A 19 -3.72 -26.12 12.84
C PRO A 19 -3.33 -27.09 13.97
N LEU A 20 -2.31 -27.93 13.74
CA LEU A 20 -1.80 -28.87 14.73
C LEU A 20 -1.10 -28.16 15.90
N ALA A 21 -0.34 -27.10 15.66
CA ALA A 21 0.27 -26.33 16.74
C ALA A 21 -0.77 -25.56 17.55
N PHE A 22 -1.82 -25.05 16.91
CA PHE A 22 -2.96 -24.46 17.61
C PHE A 22 -3.63 -25.48 18.55
N LEU A 23 -3.93 -26.68 18.05
CA LEU A 23 -4.49 -27.75 18.87
C LEU A 23 -3.57 -28.16 20.03
N ALA A 24 -2.25 -28.24 19.79
CA ALA A 24 -1.27 -28.51 20.83
C ALA A 24 -1.24 -27.40 21.90
N ALA A 25 -1.29 -26.12 21.50
CA ALA A 25 -1.35 -25.00 22.42
C ALA A 25 -2.62 -25.04 23.29
N VAL A 26 -3.78 -25.33 22.68
CA VAL A 26 -5.05 -25.51 23.42
C VAL A 26 -4.94 -26.67 24.41
N ALA A 27 -4.37 -27.80 24.00
CA ALA A 27 -4.17 -28.95 24.90
C ALA A 27 -3.25 -28.60 26.09
N ILE A 28 -2.18 -27.84 25.86
CA ILE A 28 -1.28 -27.35 26.92
C ILE A 28 -2.05 -26.47 27.91
N VAL A 29 -2.91 -25.56 27.44
CA VAL A 29 -3.73 -24.70 28.30
C VAL A 29 -4.71 -25.53 29.14
N ILE A 30 -5.35 -26.55 28.55
CA ILE A 30 -6.28 -27.44 29.27
C ILE A 30 -5.53 -28.23 30.37
N VAL A 31 -4.38 -28.82 30.04
CA VAL A 31 -3.55 -29.57 31.00
C VAL A 31 -3.08 -28.66 32.14
N TRP A 32 -2.64 -27.44 31.80
CA TRP A 32 -2.28 -26.45 32.80
C TRP A 32 -3.47 -26.13 33.70
N TRP A 33 -4.65 -25.83 33.15
CA TRP A 33 -5.86 -25.54 33.92
C TRP A 33 -6.25 -26.68 34.89
N TRP A 34 -6.21 -27.93 34.42
CA TRP A 34 -6.46 -29.12 35.26
C TRP A 34 -5.41 -29.36 36.34
N SER A 35 -4.18 -28.88 36.16
CA SER A 35 -3.16 -28.95 37.21
C SER A 35 -3.40 -27.94 38.34
N GLY A 36 -4.18 -26.89 38.11
CA GLY A 36 -4.46 -25.79 39.05
C GLY A 36 -4.93 -26.22 40.44
N PRO A 37 -5.93 -27.12 40.59
CA PRO A 37 -6.40 -27.60 41.89
C PRO A 37 -5.30 -28.25 42.74
N ARG A 38 -4.34 -28.93 42.11
CA ARG A 38 -3.21 -29.58 42.82
C ARG A 38 -2.21 -28.57 43.36
N PHE A 39 -2.12 -27.38 42.75
CA PHE A 39 -1.26 -26.28 43.16
C PHE A 39 -2.02 -25.15 43.86
N HIS A 40 -3.28 -25.40 44.26
CA HIS A 40 -4.16 -24.40 44.89
C HIS A 40 -4.26 -23.08 44.11
N TYR A 41 -4.12 -23.13 42.79
CA TYR A 41 -4.08 -21.93 41.93
C TYR A 41 -3.05 -20.86 42.38
N SER A 42 -1.92 -21.30 42.95
CA SER A 42 -0.85 -20.43 43.48
C SER A 42 -0.26 -19.44 42.48
N ASP A 43 0.35 -18.37 43.00
CA ASP A 43 1.02 -17.36 42.18
C ASP A 43 2.12 -17.95 41.30
N THR A 44 2.90 -18.91 41.81
CA THR A 44 3.93 -19.62 41.03
C THR A 44 3.33 -20.40 39.86
N TRP A 45 2.16 -21.03 40.06
CA TRP A 45 1.47 -21.77 39.00
C TRP A 45 0.95 -20.84 37.90
N GLN A 46 0.45 -19.65 38.25
CA GLN A 46 0.06 -18.61 37.30
C GLN A 46 1.27 -18.01 36.58
N LEU A 47 2.37 -17.81 37.30
CA LEU A 47 3.61 -17.24 36.75
C LEU A 47 4.14 -18.08 35.59
N PHE A 48 4.12 -19.41 35.69
CA PHE A 48 4.61 -20.28 34.62
C PHE A 48 3.94 -20.02 33.27
N ILE A 49 2.60 -19.98 33.21
CA ILE A 49 1.90 -19.77 31.95
C ILE A 49 2.03 -18.33 31.45
N ASN A 50 2.02 -17.36 32.37
CA ASN A 50 2.16 -15.95 32.03
C ASN A 50 3.54 -15.65 31.45
N THR A 51 4.61 -16.13 32.10
CA THR A 51 5.99 -15.98 31.61
C THR A 51 6.18 -16.71 30.29
N GLY A 52 5.71 -17.95 30.17
CA GLY A 52 5.82 -18.73 28.94
C GLY A 52 5.11 -18.08 27.75
N THR A 53 3.87 -17.64 27.95
CA THR A 53 3.08 -16.98 26.89
C THR A 53 3.66 -15.63 26.51
N THR A 54 4.20 -14.86 27.47
CA THR A 54 4.87 -13.58 27.19
C THR A 54 6.11 -13.77 26.32
N ILE A 55 6.98 -14.72 26.66
CA ILE A 55 8.16 -15.06 25.84
C ILE A 55 7.72 -15.56 24.47
N GLY A 56 6.73 -16.46 24.42
CA GLY A 56 6.19 -16.97 23.16
C GLY A 56 5.65 -15.87 22.25
N THR A 57 4.92 -14.91 22.84
CA THR A 57 4.37 -13.76 22.11
C THR A 57 5.47 -12.82 21.62
N PHE A 58 6.46 -12.53 22.45
CA PHE A 58 7.62 -11.73 22.05
C PHE A 58 8.35 -12.35 20.85
N LEU A 59 8.60 -13.67 20.88
CA LEU A 59 9.20 -14.40 19.76
C LEU A 59 8.27 -14.39 18.53
N MET A 60 6.96 -14.54 18.72
CA MET A 60 5.97 -14.51 17.65
C MET A 60 5.99 -13.18 16.88
N VAL A 61 6.18 -12.05 17.56
CA VAL A 61 6.33 -10.74 16.89
C VAL A 61 7.49 -10.76 15.89
N PHE A 62 8.67 -11.27 16.27
CA PHE A 62 9.80 -11.37 15.34
C PHE A 62 9.56 -12.36 14.20
N LEU A 63 8.89 -13.50 14.47
CA LEU A 63 8.56 -14.49 13.44
C LEU A 63 7.56 -13.92 12.42
N ILE A 64 6.53 -13.24 12.91
CA ILE A 64 5.54 -12.54 12.08
C ILE A 64 6.25 -11.47 11.27
N GLN A 65 7.07 -10.61 11.88
CA GLN A 65 7.82 -9.58 11.17
C GLN A 65 8.75 -10.16 10.10
N ASN A 66 9.48 -11.25 10.38
CA ASN A 66 10.34 -11.89 9.39
C ASN A 66 9.55 -12.46 8.21
N THR A 67 8.41 -13.11 8.48
CA THR A 67 7.54 -13.67 7.44
C THR A 67 6.90 -12.55 6.62
N GLN A 68 6.34 -11.54 7.28
CA GLN A 68 5.73 -10.37 6.64
C GLN A 68 6.73 -9.56 5.83
N ASN A 69 7.96 -9.34 6.32
CA ASN A 69 8.99 -8.63 5.57
C ASN A 69 9.37 -9.37 4.28
N ARG A 70 9.47 -10.71 4.33
CA ARG A 70 9.75 -11.52 3.15
C ARG A 70 8.59 -11.48 2.15
N ASP A 71 7.36 -11.58 2.63
CA ASP A 71 6.17 -11.57 1.76
C ASP A 71 5.95 -10.19 1.14
N ALA A 72 6.20 -9.10 1.88
CA ALA A 72 6.18 -7.73 1.35
C ALA A 72 7.18 -7.56 0.20
N LYS A 73 8.42 -8.04 0.36
CA LYS A 73 9.43 -8.00 -0.71
C LYS A 73 9.02 -8.84 -1.93
N ALA A 74 8.41 -10.00 -1.72
CA ALA A 74 7.91 -10.82 -2.82
C ALA A 74 6.75 -10.13 -3.59
N ILE A 75 5.91 -9.36 -2.90
CA ILE A 75 4.86 -8.55 -3.51
C ILE A 75 5.47 -7.42 -4.35
N GLN A 76 6.47 -6.70 -3.83
CA GLN A 76 7.19 -5.66 -4.56
C GLN A 76 7.77 -6.18 -5.88
N LEU A 77 8.53 -7.29 -5.82
CA LEU A 77 9.11 -7.89 -7.04
C LEU A 77 8.06 -8.31 -8.08
N LYS A 78 6.89 -8.80 -7.64
CA LYS A 78 5.79 -9.13 -8.55
C LYS A 78 5.19 -7.87 -9.19
N LEU A 79 5.04 -6.79 -8.43
CA LEU A 79 4.57 -5.50 -8.93
C LEU A 79 5.56 -4.90 -9.93
N ASP A 80 6.85 -4.99 -9.65
CA ASP A 80 7.91 -4.51 -10.55
C ASP A 80 7.86 -5.22 -11.91
N GLU A 81 7.67 -6.55 -11.91
CA GLU A 81 7.51 -7.31 -13.14
C GLU A 81 6.25 -6.91 -13.93
N LEU A 82 5.15 -6.63 -13.23
CA LEU A 82 3.93 -6.11 -13.87
C LEU A 82 4.12 -4.71 -14.46
N ILE A 83 4.81 -3.80 -13.74
CA ILE A 83 5.13 -2.46 -14.24
C ILE A 83 6.03 -2.57 -15.47
N ARG A 84 7.07 -3.42 -15.41
CA ARG A 84 8.03 -3.62 -16.50
C ARG A 84 7.39 -4.23 -17.76
N SER A 85 6.40 -5.11 -17.59
CA SER A 85 5.68 -5.74 -18.71
C SER A 85 4.53 -4.89 -19.27
N THR A 86 4.11 -3.84 -18.58
CA THR A 86 3.00 -2.97 -19.00
C THR A 86 3.49 -1.84 -19.93
N LYS A 87 3.00 -1.82 -21.18
CA LYS A 87 3.32 -0.74 -22.14
C LYS A 87 2.80 0.60 -21.64
N GLY A 88 3.68 1.60 -21.55
CA GLY A 88 3.35 2.96 -21.09
C GLY A 88 3.42 3.15 -19.57
N ALA A 89 3.73 2.10 -18.80
CA ALA A 89 4.07 2.26 -17.40
C ALA A 89 5.45 2.91 -17.26
N ARG A 90 5.63 3.73 -16.21
CA ARG A 90 6.89 4.43 -15.96
C ARG A 90 7.86 3.49 -15.26
N ALA A 91 8.98 3.17 -15.91
CA ALA A 91 10.02 2.31 -15.35
C ALA A 91 10.65 2.86 -14.06
N SER A 92 10.56 4.17 -13.83
CA SER A 92 11.03 4.84 -12.59
C SER A 92 10.26 4.43 -11.32
N PHE A 93 9.19 3.65 -11.45
CA PHE A 93 8.40 3.12 -10.32
C PHE A 93 8.90 1.77 -9.82
N VAL A 94 9.76 1.12 -10.59
CA VAL A 94 10.42 -0.13 -10.19
C VAL A 94 11.41 0.18 -9.06
N ASN A 95 11.39 -0.62 -7.99
CA ASN A 95 12.23 -0.46 -6.79
C ASN A 95 12.03 0.89 -6.07
N MET A 96 10.82 1.44 -6.06
CA MET A 96 10.53 2.73 -5.39
C MET A 96 10.87 2.71 -3.89
N GLU A 97 10.82 1.54 -3.25
CA GLU A 97 11.15 1.34 -1.83
C GLU A 97 12.63 1.56 -1.50
N GLU A 98 13.51 1.58 -2.50
CA GLU A 98 14.95 1.83 -2.32
C GLU A 98 15.30 3.33 -2.45
N LEU A 99 14.36 4.16 -2.90
CA LEU A 99 14.57 5.61 -3.04
C LEU A 99 14.76 6.28 -1.69
N GLY A 100 15.66 7.27 -1.64
CA GLY A 100 15.78 8.13 -0.47
C GLY A 100 14.55 9.03 -0.27
N ASP A 101 14.39 9.56 0.94
CA ASP A 101 13.25 10.43 1.30
C ASP A 101 13.11 11.64 0.36
N ASP A 102 14.22 12.23 -0.07
CA ASP A 102 14.22 13.40 -0.95
C ASP A 102 13.80 13.03 -2.39
N GLU A 103 14.21 11.86 -2.87
CA GLU A 103 13.80 11.33 -4.18
C GLU A 103 12.31 10.97 -4.18
N LEU A 104 11.83 10.35 -3.09
CA LEU A 104 10.42 10.02 -2.90
C LEU A 104 9.55 11.28 -2.85
N LYS A 105 10.00 12.33 -2.15
CA LYS A 105 9.34 13.64 -2.15
C LYS A 105 9.31 14.29 -3.53
N ALA A 106 10.40 14.22 -4.28
CA ALA A 106 10.45 14.74 -5.64
C ALA A 106 9.43 14.04 -6.55
N LEU A 107 9.35 12.72 -6.47
CA LEU A 107 8.37 11.92 -7.21
C LEU A 107 6.92 12.26 -6.81
N GLN A 108 6.67 12.42 -5.52
CA GLN A 108 5.37 12.86 -5.01
C GLN A 108 4.99 14.27 -5.53
N GLY A 109 5.95 15.19 -5.56
CA GLY A 109 5.76 16.54 -6.10
C GLY A 109 5.46 16.54 -7.61
N GLU A 110 6.05 15.63 -8.37
CA GLU A 110 5.73 15.44 -9.78
C GLU A 110 4.26 15.00 -9.96
N PHE A 111 3.79 14.04 -9.16
CA PHE A 111 2.40 13.60 -9.16
C PHE A 111 1.41 14.69 -8.80
N GLU A 112 1.71 15.49 -7.79
CA GLU A 112 0.85 16.61 -7.42
C GLU A 112 0.74 17.61 -8.58
N THR A 113 1.86 17.87 -9.25
CA THR A 113 1.90 18.76 -10.43
C THR A 113 1.05 18.19 -11.56
N LEU A 114 1.18 16.89 -11.85
CA LEU A 114 0.38 16.21 -12.86
C LEU A 114 -1.12 16.22 -12.50
N ARG A 115 -1.49 15.93 -11.25
CA ARG A 115 -2.88 16.02 -10.78
C ARG A 115 -3.43 17.44 -10.93
N LYS A 116 -2.68 18.46 -10.54
CA LYS A 116 -3.07 19.87 -10.69
C LYS A 116 -3.26 20.23 -12.16
N LYS A 117 -2.36 19.79 -13.04
CA LYS A 117 -2.47 20.02 -14.49
C LYS A 117 -3.68 19.32 -15.12
N HIS A 118 -3.96 18.08 -14.74
CA HIS A 118 -5.14 17.36 -15.21
C HIS A 118 -6.44 17.99 -14.69
N ALA A 119 -6.47 18.38 -13.41
CA ALA A 119 -7.61 19.07 -12.82
C ALA A 119 -7.88 20.43 -13.49
N SER A 120 -6.84 21.23 -13.75
CA SER A 120 -6.98 22.51 -14.44
C SER A 120 -7.38 22.34 -15.90
N GLN A 121 -6.85 21.35 -16.61
CA GLN A 121 -7.29 21.00 -17.97
C GLN A 121 -8.77 20.59 -18.00
N MET A 122 -9.22 19.78 -17.02
CA MET A 122 -10.61 19.35 -16.94
C MET A 122 -11.55 20.52 -16.60
N LEU A 123 -11.14 21.41 -15.69
CA LEU A 123 -11.84 22.67 -15.40
C LEU A 123 -11.94 23.58 -16.63
N ASN A 124 -10.85 23.74 -17.38
CA ASN A 124 -10.83 24.54 -18.59
C ASN A 124 -11.71 23.94 -19.69
N ALA A 125 -11.68 22.62 -19.86
CA ALA A 125 -12.56 21.90 -20.78
C ALA A 125 -14.04 22.06 -20.39
N LEU A 126 -14.35 22.00 -19.09
CA LEU A 126 -15.70 22.23 -18.57
C LEU A 126 -16.16 23.67 -18.80
N HIS A 127 -15.30 24.66 -18.54
CA HIS A 127 -15.61 26.07 -18.82
C HIS A 127 -15.87 26.31 -20.31
N ALA A 128 -15.02 25.76 -21.19
CA ALA A 128 -15.22 25.86 -22.63
C ALA A 128 -16.56 25.22 -23.05
N HIS A 129 -16.90 24.06 -22.50
CA HIS A 129 -18.18 23.39 -22.75
C HIS A 129 -19.37 24.23 -22.27
N ILE A 130 -19.32 24.78 -21.05
CA ILE A 130 -20.38 25.64 -20.50
C ILE A 130 -20.57 26.91 -21.35
N VAL A 131 -19.48 27.55 -21.80
CA VAL A 131 -19.55 28.77 -22.63
C VAL A 131 -20.20 28.45 -23.98
N VAL A 132 -19.75 27.39 -24.65
CA VAL A 132 -20.31 26.94 -25.94
C VAL A 132 -21.80 26.61 -25.79
N GLU A 133 -22.17 25.91 -24.73
CA GLU A 133 -23.53 25.48 -24.52
C GLU A 133 -24.46 26.62 -24.09
N ARG A 134 -23.96 27.56 -23.28
CA ARG A 134 -24.67 28.79 -22.92
C ARG A 134 -24.85 29.72 -24.13
N HIS A 135 -23.85 29.79 -25.01
CA HIS A 135 -23.96 30.54 -26.27
C HIS A 135 -24.96 29.89 -27.24
N ARG A 136 -24.93 28.54 -27.38
CA ARG A 136 -25.92 27.76 -28.15
C ARG A 136 -27.35 28.00 -27.65
N ARG A 137 -27.54 28.13 -26.33
CA ARG A 137 -28.85 28.40 -25.70
C ARG A 137 -29.25 29.87 -25.71
N GLY A 138 -28.46 30.76 -26.34
CA GLY A 138 -28.77 32.20 -26.43
C GLY A 138 -28.67 32.96 -25.11
N LEU A 139 -28.00 32.39 -24.09
CA LEU A 139 -27.93 32.91 -22.72
C LEU A 139 -26.72 33.83 -22.46
N LEU A 140 -25.94 34.20 -23.49
CA LEU A 140 -24.83 35.15 -23.42
C LEU A 140 -25.04 36.27 -24.44
N GLY A 141 -24.76 37.51 -24.03
CA GLY A 141 -24.66 38.68 -24.93
C GLY A 141 -23.48 38.56 -25.91
N PRO A 142 -23.19 39.61 -26.71
CA PRO A 142 -22.15 39.56 -27.73
C PRO A 142 -20.81 39.07 -27.16
N LEU A 143 -20.16 38.14 -27.85
CA LEU A 143 -18.85 37.61 -27.47
C LEU A 143 -17.84 38.77 -27.36
N ASP A 144 -17.37 39.02 -26.13
CA ASP A 144 -16.21 39.86 -25.85
C ASP A 144 -15.01 39.35 -26.67
N ASP A 145 -14.18 40.27 -27.17
CA ASP A 145 -13.01 39.97 -28.00
C ASP A 145 -12.00 39.03 -27.32
N ALA A 146 -11.98 38.98 -25.98
CA ALA A 146 -11.22 38.02 -25.20
C ALA A 146 -11.64 36.56 -25.47
N VAL A 147 -12.94 36.30 -25.64
CA VAL A 147 -13.47 34.96 -25.91
C VAL A 147 -13.20 34.57 -27.37
N LYS A 148 -13.29 35.53 -28.31
CA LYS A 148 -12.90 35.31 -29.71
C LYS A 148 -11.42 34.96 -29.82
N GLY A 149 -10.56 35.62 -29.04
CA GLY A 149 -9.13 35.32 -28.96
C GLY A 149 -8.86 33.88 -28.48
N ALA A 150 -9.52 33.47 -27.40
CA ALA A 150 -9.39 32.12 -26.85
C ALA A 150 -9.90 31.03 -27.84
N LEU A 151 -11.01 31.28 -28.54
CA LEU A 151 -11.52 30.36 -29.55
C LEU A 151 -10.60 30.25 -30.78
N ALA A 152 -9.98 31.36 -31.20
CA ALA A 152 -9.00 31.38 -32.28
C ALA A 152 -7.71 30.62 -31.90
N GLU A 153 -7.28 30.70 -30.64
CA GLU A 153 -6.13 29.94 -30.13
C GLU A 153 -6.42 28.43 -30.08
N LEU A 154 -7.60 28.04 -29.61
CA LEU A 154 -8.05 26.65 -29.61
C LEU A 154 -8.18 26.07 -31.03
N ALA A 155 -8.64 26.87 -32.00
CA ALA A 155 -8.69 26.48 -33.41
C ALA A 155 -7.29 26.25 -34.00
N LYS A 156 -6.30 27.09 -33.63
CA LYS A 156 -4.89 26.89 -34.03
C LYS A 156 -4.28 25.62 -33.42
N LEU A 157 -4.56 25.34 -32.15
CA LEU A 157 -4.11 24.12 -31.48
C LEU A 157 -4.75 22.85 -32.06
N GLY A 158 -5.99 22.94 -32.57
CA GLY A 158 -6.66 21.84 -33.29
C GLY A 158 -6.10 21.57 -34.69
N GLN A 159 -5.54 22.57 -35.37
CA GLN A 159 -4.95 22.44 -36.70
C GLN A 159 -3.50 21.96 -36.66
N ALA A 160 -2.73 22.28 -35.61
CA ALA A 160 -1.35 21.82 -35.44
C ALA A 160 -1.23 20.33 -35.06
N LYS A 161 -2.36 19.64 -34.85
CA LYS A 161 -2.42 18.22 -34.44
C LYS A 161 -2.95 17.28 -35.53
N LYS A 162 -3.06 17.76 -36.77
CA LYS A 162 -3.26 16.97 -38.00
C LYS A 162 -1.97 16.94 -38.80
#